data_AF-X6ELU3-F1
#
_entry.id   AF-X6ELU3-F1
#
_cell.length_a   1.000
_cell.length_b   1.000
_cell.length_c   1.000
_cell.angle_alpha   90.00
_cell.angle_beta   90.00
_cell.angle_gamma   90.00
#
_symmetry.space_group_name_H-M   'P 1'
#
loop_
_entity.id
_entity.type
_entity.pdbx_description
1 polymer ?
#
loop_
_entity_poly.entity_id
_entity_poly.type
_entity_poly.pdbx_seq_one_letter_code
_entity_poly.pdbx_strand_id
1 'polypeptide(L)'
;MLPIAGNGQKFFLAAASLQVHAFKAMMRYNVETLAFLKHRCEQDVKLADDLVTGPEFNDAFDIFAAFLQNATSQYVSEAGKVATLTSRLASETAKRVREEATTTIENIAARTVA
;
A
#
# COMPACT_ATOMS: atom_id res chain seq x y z
N MET A 1 38.36 -14.87 15.65
CA MET A 1 36.91 -15.18 15.53
C MET A 1 36.01 -13.92 15.54
N LEU A 2 36.39 -12.81 14.90
CA LEU A 2 35.67 -11.52 15.04
C LEU A 2 35.12 -10.82 13.76
N PRO A 3 34.98 -11.47 12.58
CA PRO A 3 34.26 -10.84 11.45
C PRO A 3 32.79 -11.31 11.30
N ILE A 4 32.38 -12.41 11.93
CA ILE A 4 31.01 -12.97 11.80
C ILE A 4 30.00 -12.21 12.67
N ALA A 5 30.41 -11.78 13.87
CA ALA A 5 29.54 -11.04 14.79
C ALA A 5 29.13 -9.65 14.25
N GLY A 6 30.05 -8.91 13.60
CA GLY A 6 29.78 -7.58 13.05
C GLY A 6 28.91 -7.59 11.79
N ASN A 7 29.05 -8.61 10.93
CA ASN A 7 28.19 -8.77 9.75
C ASN A 7 26.79 -9.27 10.13
N GLY A 8 26.67 -10.14 11.14
CA GLY A 8 25.37 -10.63 11.63
C GLY A 8 24.51 -9.52 12.23
N GLN A 9 25.09 -8.60 12.99
CA GLN A 9 24.36 -7.47 13.56
C GLN A 9 23.83 -6.50 12.50
N LYS A 10 24.62 -6.20 11.45
CA LYS A 10 24.18 -5.36 10.32
C LYS A 10 23.04 -6.02 9.54
N PHE A 11 23.14 -7.31 9.25
CA PHE A 11 22.09 -8.07 8.59
C PHE A 11 20.80 -8.11 9.42
N PHE A 12 20.91 -8.32 10.74
CA PHE A 12 19.75 -8.33 11.64
C PHE A 12 19.05 -6.96 11.68
N LEU A 13 19.81 -5.87 11.77
CA LEU A 13 19.25 -4.51 11.74
C LEU A 13 18.59 -4.18 10.39
N ALA A 14 19.19 -4.61 9.28
CA ALA A 14 18.61 -4.48 7.94
C ALA A 14 17.29 -5.23 7.81
N ALA A 15 17.25 -6.50 8.23
CA ALA A 15 16.05 -7.32 8.24
C ALA A 15 14.94 -6.73 9.13
N ALA A 16 15.30 -6.26 10.34
CA ALA A 16 14.36 -5.58 11.23
C ALA A 16 13.81 -4.29 10.61
N SER A 17 14.66 -3.51 9.94
CA SER A 17 14.24 -2.30 9.24
C SER A 17 13.27 -2.62 8.09
N LEU A 18 13.54 -3.67 7.30
CA LEU A 18 12.65 -4.13 6.24
C LEU A 18 11.29 -4.59 6.80
N GLN A 19 11.27 -5.33 7.91
CA GLN A 19 10.04 -5.75 8.58
C GLN A 19 9.21 -4.55 9.04
N VAL A 20 9.83 -3.53 9.65
CA VAL A 20 9.14 -2.31 10.08
C VAL A 20 8.57 -1.55 8.89
N HIS A 21 9.29 -1.47 7.76
CA HIS A 21 8.79 -0.83 6.55
C HIS A 21 7.61 -1.59 5.93
N ALA A 22 7.70 -2.91 5.84
CA ALA A 22 6.62 -3.77 5.36
C ALA A 22 5.37 -3.64 6.26
N PHE A 23 5.55 -3.65 7.58
CA PHE A 23 4.46 -3.45 8.52
C PHE A 23 3.80 -2.08 8.36
N LYS A 24 4.57 -1.00 8.23
CA LYS A 24 4.03 0.35 7.99
C LYS A 24 3.27 0.44 6.67
N ALA A 25 3.78 -0.18 5.61
CA ALA A 25 3.09 -0.22 4.32
C ALA A 25 1.77 -1.01 4.41
N MET A 26 1.78 -2.15 5.10
CA MET A 26 0.57 -2.94 5.36
C MET A 26 -0.46 -2.17 6.19
N MET A 27 -0.04 -1.45 7.22
CA MET A 27 -0.97 -0.62 8.01
C MET A 27 -1.57 0.51 7.17
N ARG A 28 -0.78 1.17 6.30
CA ARG A 28 -1.32 2.17 5.35
C ARG A 28 -2.32 1.57 4.38
N TYR A 29 -2.03 0.39 3.84
CA TYR A 29 -2.97 -0.35 2.99
C TYR A 29 -4.29 -0.65 3.71
N ASN A 30 -4.23 -1.13 4.95
CA ASN A 30 -5.42 -1.40 5.75
C ASN A 30 -6.22 -0.12 6.03
N VAL A 31 -5.56 0.98 6.39
CA VAL A 31 -6.22 2.26 6.63
C VAL A 31 -6.96 2.75 5.39
N GLU A 32 -6.31 2.71 4.23
CA GLU A 32 -6.94 3.15 2.97
C GLU A 32 -8.14 2.27 2.60
N THR A 33 -7.98 0.94 2.69
CA THR A 33 -9.05 -0.02 2.40
C THR A 33 -10.26 0.18 3.32
N LEU A 34 -10.02 0.39 4.62
CA LEU A 34 -11.10 0.63 5.58
C LEU A 34 -11.77 1.99 5.38
N ALA A 35 -11.02 3.03 5.02
CA ALA A 35 -11.57 4.34 4.70
C ALA A 35 -12.46 4.28 3.45
N PHE A 36 -12.02 3.55 2.41
CA PHE A 36 -12.82 3.28 1.22
C PHE A 36 -14.10 2.53 1.56
N LEU A 37 -14.01 1.46 2.35
CA LEU A 37 -15.17 0.67 2.74
C LEU A 37 -16.20 1.50 3.50
N LYS A 38 -15.74 2.32 4.46
CA LYS A 38 -16.61 3.26 5.18
C LYS A 38 -17.35 4.19 4.21
N HIS A 39 -16.62 4.84 3.31
CA HIS A 39 -17.19 5.75 2.32
C HIS A 39 -18.23 5.03 1.45
N ARG A 40 -17.97 3.79 1.06
CA ARG A 40 -18.90 2.99 0.26
C ARG A 40 -20.20 2.68 1.02
N CYS A 41 -20.10 2.28 2.28
CA CYS A 41 -21.28 2.06 3.13
C CYS A 41 -22.11 3.34 3.30
N GLU A 42 -21.46 4.50 3.47
CA GLU A 42 -22.16 5.79 3.55
C GLU A 42 -22.91 6.12 2.26
N GLN A 43 -22.33 5.79 1.10
CA GLN A 43 -23.01 5.95 -0.18
C GLN A 43 -24.16 4.97 -0.37
N ASP A 44 -24.02 3.72 0.09
CA ASP A 44 -25.09 2.72 0.02
C ASP A 44 -26.31 3.16 0.86
N VAL A 45 -26.08 3.71 2.06
CA VAL A 45 -27.14 4.31 2.89
C VAL A 45 -27.81 5.47 2.16
N LYS A 46 -27.02 6.39 1.60
CA LYS A 46 -27.55 7.52 0.85
C LYS A 46 -28.40 7.07 -0.35
N LEU A 47 -27.95 6.06 -1.09
CA LEU A 47 -28.74 5.51 -2.19
C LEU A 47 -30.09 4.99 -1.71
N ALA A 48 -30.13 4.28 -0.58
CA ALA A 48 -31.38 3.79 -0.02
C ALA A 48 -32.34 4.94 0.33
N ASP A 49 -31.83 6.02 0.94
CA ASP A 49 -32.62 7.22 1.25
C ASP A 49 -33.14 7.90 -0.02
N ASP A 50 -32.28 8.11 -1.01
CA ASP A 50 -32.58 8.78 -2.28
C ASP A 50 -33.64 7.98 -3.09
N LEU A 51 -33.58 6.64 -3.05
CA LEU A 51 -34.56 5.76 -3.72
C LEU A 51 -35.94 5.77 -3.04
N VAL A 52 -36.01 5.97 -1.73
CA VAL A 52 -37.28 6.02 -0.97
C VAL A 52 -37.97 7.38 -1.10
N THR A 53 -37.20 8.45 -1.34
CA THR A 53 -37.71 9.82 -1.45
C THR A 53 -38.00 10.28 -2.89
N GLY A 54 -37.55 9.53 -3.91
CA GLY A 54 -37.79 9.83 -5.32
C GLY A 54 -39.28 9.68 -5.72
N PRO A 55 -39.89 10.70 -6.37
CA PRO A 55 -41.32 10.69 -6.69
C PRO A 55 -41.71 9.81 -7.90
N GLU A 56 -40.76 9.40 -8.75
CA GLU A 56 -41.03 8.59 -9.96
C GLU A 56 -39.98 7.49 -10.22
N PHE A 57 -40.37 6.43 -10.93
CA PHE A 57 -39.50 5.28 -11.26
C PHE A 57 -38.30 5.66 -12.15
N ASN A 58 -38.48 6.62 -13.06
CA ASN A 58 -37.38 7.11 -13.91
C ASN A 58 -36.32 7.84 -13.08
N ASP A 59 -36.72 8.63 -12.08
CA ASP A 59 -35.80 9.29 -11.16
C ASP A 59 -34.99 8.26 -10.36
N ALA A 60 -35.63 7.17 -9.93
CA ALA A 60 -34.95 6.07 -9.23
C ALA A 60 -33.90 5.36 -10.11
N PHE A 61 -34.19 5.18 -11.41
CA PHE A 61 -33.23 4.59 -12.36
C PHE A 61 -32.02 5.50 -12.59
N ASP A 62 -32.24 6.80 -12.79
CA ASP A 62 -31.16 7.78 -12.97
C ASP A 62 -30.27 7.90 -11.72
N ILE A 63 -30.88 7.91 -10.52
CA ILE A 63 -30.17 7.88 -9.23
C ILE A 63 -29.30 6.63 -9.14
N PHE A 64 -29.85 5.46 -9.48
CA PHE A 64 -29.12 4.20 -9.43
C PHE A 64 -27.97 4.14 -10.46
N ALA A 65 -28.20 4.61 -11.68
CA ALA A 65 -27.20 4.65 -12.74
C ALA A 65 -26.02 5.57 -12.36
N ALA A 66 -26.32 6.77 -11.84
CA ALA A 66 -25.31 7.71 -11.36
C ALA A 66 -24.49 7.13 -10.21
N PHE A 67 -25.14 6.42 -9.30
CA PHE A 67 -24.48 5.71 -8.21
C PHE A 67 -23.53 4.62 -8.72
N LEU A 68 -23.94 3.81 -9.69
CA LEU A 68 -23.11 2.74 -10.25
C LEU A 68 -21.87 3.30 -10.97
N GLN A 69 -22.04 4.40 -11.73
CA GLN A 69 -20.94 5.08 -12.39
C GLN A 69 -19.93 5.64 -11.38
N ASN A 70 -20.42 6.28 -10.31
CA ASN A 70 -19.57 6.79 -9.22
C ASN A 70 -18.86 5.65 -8.49
N ALA A 71 -19.56 4.56 -8.18
CA ALA A 71 -18.98 3.38 -7.53
C ALA A 71 -17.84 2.81 -8.37
N THR A 72 -18.06 2.64 -9.68
CA THR A 72 -17.05 2.14 -10.61
C THR A 72 -15.81 3.02 -10.61
N SER A 73 -15.98 4.35 -10.72
CA SER A 73 -14.87 5.30 -10.69
C SER A 73 -14.08 5.24 -9.39
N GLN A 74 -14.77 5.11 -8.26
CA GLN A 74 -14.14 4.99 -6.95
C GLN A 74 -13.35 3.70 -6.78
N TYR A 75 -13.87 2.55 -7.22
CA TYR A 75 -13.12 1.29 -7.20
C TYR A 75 -11.85 1.36 -8.05
N VAL A 76 -11.92 1.98 -9.23
CA VAL A 76 -10.74 2.20 -10.08
C VAL A 76 -9.72 3.10 -9.39
N SER A 77 -10.18 4.19 -8.76
CA SER A 77 -9.31 5.08 -7.99
C SER A 77 -8.62 4.34 -6.84
N GLU A 78 -9.38 3.56 -6.08
CA GLU A 78 -8.88 2.81 -4.93
C GLU A 78 -7.86 1.74 -5.34
N ALA A 79 -8.14 1.00 -6.42
CA ALA A 79 -7.17 0.08 -7.01
C ALA A 79 -5.86 0.78 -7.40
N GLY A 80 -5.94 2.02 -7.92
CA GLY A 80 -4.77 2.85 -8.22
C GLY A 80 -3.95 3.22 -6.97
N LYS A 81 -4.60 3.54 -5.85
CA LYS A 81 -3.92 3.80 -4.58
C LYS A 81 -3.21 2.57 -4.04
N VAL A 82 -3.88 1.41 -4.08
CA VAL A 82 -3.30 0.12 -3.68
C VAL A 82 -2.07 -0.22 -4.53
N ALA A 83 -2.17 -0.05 -5.85
CA ALA A 83 -1.05 -0.27 -6.76
C ALA A 83 0.13 0.67 -6.44
N THR A 84 -0.16 1.93 -6.11
CA THR A 84 0.86 2.93 -5.72
C THR A 84 1.57 2.54 -4.41
N LEU A 85 0.81 2.13 -3.39
CA LEU A 85 1.37 1.65 -2.12
C LEU A 85 2.28 0.43 -2.32
N THR A 86 1.85 -0.51 -3.16
CA THR A 86 2.60 -1.73 -3.47
C THR A 86 3.88 -1.42 -4.25
N SER A 87 3.81 -0.58 -5.28
CA SER A 87 4.95 -0.13 -6.07
C SER A 87 6.00 0.58 -5.19
N ARG A 88 5.54 1.44 -4.28
CA ARG A 88 6.42 2.11 -3.31
C ARG A 88 7.13 1.12 -2.39
N LEU A 89 6.42 0.12 -1.86
CA LEU A 89 7.02 -0.91 -1.02
C LEU A 89 8.08 -1.72 -1.78
N ALA A 90 7.80 -2.09 -3.03
CA ALA A 90 8.74 -2.81 -3.88
C ALA A 90 10.00 -1.97 -4.17
N SER A 91 9.82 -0.68 -4.49
CA SER A 91 10.93 0.25 -4.75
C SER A 91 11.81 0.47 -3.51
N GLU A 92 11.21 0.68 -2.34
CA GLU A 92 11.94 0.82 -1.07
C GLU A 92 12.73 -0.47 -0.74
N THR A 93 12.16 -1.65 -1.01
CA THR A 93 12.84 -2.94 -0.83
C THR A 93 14.02 -3.10 -1.77
N ALA A 94 13.83 -2.84 -3.07
CA ALA A 94 14.88 -2.93 -4.09
C ALA A 94 16.04 -1.98 -3.79
N LYS A 95 15.73 -0.75 -3.33
CA LYS A 95 16.74 0.24 -2.91
C LYS A 95 17.61 -0.31 -1.78
N ARG A 96 17.02 -0.88 -0.73
CA ARG A 96 17.73 -1.46 0.41
C ARG A 96 18.64 -2.62 0.00
N VAL A 97 18.13 -3.55 -0.82
CA VAL A 97 18.93 -4.66 -1.35
C VAL A 97 20.14 -4.17 -2.14
N ARG A 98 19.96 -3.13 -2.97
CA ARG A 98 21.06 -2.52 -3.72
C ARG A 98 22.12 -1.90 -2.80
N GLU A 99 21.70 -1.16 -1.78
CA GLU A 99 22.61 -0.53 -0.80
C GLU A 99 23.42 -1.58 -0.02
N GLU A 100 22.80 -2.68 0.39
CA GLU A 100 23.48 -3.80 1.05
C GLU A 100 24.48 -4.51 0.13
N ALA A 101 24.11 -4.73 -1.14
CA ALA A 101 25.00 -5.34 -2.13
C ALA A 101 26.24 -4.47 -2.39
N THR A 102 26.06 -3.15 -2.57
CA THR A 102 27.18 -2.20 -2.74
C THR A 102 28.10 -2.21 -1.53
N THR A 103 27.53 -2.12 -0.32
CA THR A 103 28.31 -2.15 0.93
C THR A 103 29.11 -3.46 1.06
N THR A 104 28.54 -4.59 0.64
CA THR A 104 29.22 -5.89 0.69
C THR A 104 30.41 -5.92 -0.27
N ILE A 105 30.24 -5.44 -1.50
CA ILE A 105 31.32 -5.36 -2.51
C ILE A 105 32.47 -4.47 -2.01
N GLU A 106 32.16 -3.28 -1.48
CA GLU A 106 33.16 -2.36 -0.93
C GLU A 106 33.97 -2.99 0.21
N ASN A 107 33.31 -3.73 1.12
CA ASN A 107 33.97 -4.42 2.22
C ASN A 107 34.87 -5.58 1.75
N ILE A 108 34.49 -6.30 0.69
CA ILE A 108 35.33 -7.36 0.10
C ILE A 108 36.57 -6.76 -0.53
N ALA A 109 36.41 -5.67 -1.29
CA ALA A 109 37.53 -4.95 -1.91
C ALA A 109 38.52 -4.44 -0.85
N ALA A 110 38.03 -3.78 0.21
CA ALA A 110 38.88 -3.27 1.28
C ALA A 110 39.68 -4.37 2.02
N ARG A 111 39.13 -5.59 2.15
CA ARG A 111 39.83 -6.74 2.75
C ARG A 111 40.86 -7.39 1.84
N THR A 112 40.78 -7.17 0.53
CA THR A 112 41.70 -7.78 -0.45
C THR A 112 42.95 -6.92 -0.68
N VAL A 113 42.90 -5.64 -0.29
CA VAL A 113 44.00 -4.67 -0.46
C VAL A 113 44.88 -4.55 0.81
N ALA A 114 44.45 -5.12 1.93
CA ALA A 114 45.18 -5.16 3.21
C ALA A 114 45.90 -6.50 3.42
#